data_AF-A0A2E1IY01-F1
#
_entry.id   AF-A0A2E1IY01-F1
#
_cell.length_a   1.000
_cell.length_b   1.000
_cell.length_c   1.000
_cell.angle_alpha   90.00
_cell.angle_beta   90.00
_cell.angle_gamma   90.00
#
_symmetry.space_group_name_H-M   'P 1'
#
loop_
_entity.id
_entity.type
_entity.pdbx_description
1 polymer ?
#
loop_
_entity_poly.entity_id
_entity_poly.type
_entity_poly.pdbx_seq_one_letter_code
_entity_poly.pdbx_strand_id
1 'polypeptide(L)'
;MKILFTILKVLHGATTIFLGTFLVVMLTEDVSDFQSATFKRTLKEKEFTISKLQTEKSNLDSINNNLKISEITLNSEINSLDEKVEKFKVDISSQEENYKKLNDMYLILKNKDDKKLAQKANLEKKEKGREDERKKLAKEFDSMKSKAIKPIIKNYDSSTIMKIYKHMKIKKELIAAMAGHDEEQKFYSLAFGARKPMAKQAGN
;
A
#
# COMPACT_ATOMS: atom_id res chain seq x y z
N MET A 1 -49.56 102.30 -55.18
CA MET A 1 -49.57 101.13 -56.11
C MET A 1 -48.31 101.00 -56.97
N LYS A 2 -47.70 102.06 -57.53
CA LYS A 2 -46.51 101.94 -58.41
C LYS A 2 -45.27 101.31 -57.75
N ILE A 3 -44.97 101.67 -56.50
CA ILE A 3 -43.79 101.15 -55.77
C ILE A 3 -43.90 99.65 -55.46
N LEU A 4 -45.10 99.19 -55.08
CA LEU A 4 -45.36 97.78 -54.77
C LEU A 4 -45.13 96.88 -56.01
N PHE A 5 -45.50 97.37 -57.19
CA PHE A 5 -45.32 96.65 -58.45
C PHE A 5 -43.85 96.52 -58.85
N THR A 6 -43.04 97.57 -58.56
CA THR A 6 -41.59 97.54 -58.82
C THR A 6 -40.88 96.55 -57.91
N ILE A 7 -41.21 96.53 -56.62
CA ILE A 7 -40.62 95.58 -55.65
C ILE A 7 -40.98 94.14 -56.03
N LEU A 8 -42.22 93.90 -56.46
CA LEU A 8 -42.66 92.57 -56.88
C LEU A 8 -41.90 92.06 -58.12
N LYS A 9 -41.60 92.94 -59.08
CA LYS A 9 -40.81 92.59 -60.27
C LYS A 9 -39.35 92.27 -59.94
N VAL A 10 -38.74 93.02 -59.01
CA VAL A 10 -37.37 92.75 -58.56
C VAL A 10 -37.31 91.43 -57.80
N LEU A 11 -38.29 91.17 -56.93
CA LEU A 11 -38.39 89.92 -56.18
C LEU A 11 -38.59 88.71 -57.12
N HIS A 12 -39.44 88.87 -58.14
CA HIS A 12 -39.64 87.84 -59.16
C HIS A 12 -38.38 87.60 -59.99
N GLY A 13 -37.66 88.65 -60.39
CA GLY A 13 -36.38 88.50 -61.08
C GLY A 13 -35.33 87.75 -60.24
N ALA A 14 -35.21 88.11 -58.96
CA ALA A 14 -34.27 87.46 -58.04
C ALA A 14 -34.59 85.98 -57.81
N THR A 15 -35.86 85.62 -57.61
CA THR A 15 -36.25 84.21 -57.45
C THR A 15 -36.08 83.42 -58.74
N THR A 16 -36.32 84.03 -59.90
CA THR A 16 -36.15 83.35 -61.20
C THR A 16 -34.68 83.06 -61.49
N ILE A 17 -33.78 84.00 -61.18
CA ILE A 17 -32.33 83.79 -61.29
C ILE A 17 -31.89 82.68 -60.33
N PHE A 18 -32.31 82.74 -59.07
CA PHE A 18 -31.93 81.76 -58.06
C PHE A 18 -32.38 80.34 -58.43
N LEU A 19 -33.64 80.20 -58.87
CA LEU A 19 -34.20 78.94 -59.32
C LEU A 19 -33.51 78.44 -60.59
N GLY A 20 -33.17 79.35 -61.53
CA GLY A 20 -32.42 79.03 -62.74
C GLY A 20 -31.00 78.52 -62.45
N THR A 21 -30.25 79.18 -61.56
CA THR A 21 -28.93 78.69 -61.11
C THR A 21 -29.02 77.38 -60.36
N PHE A 22 -30.04 77.20 -59.51
CA PHE A 22 -30.23 75.94 -58.78
C PHE A 22 -30.58 74.78 -59.73
N LEU A 23 -31.41 75.04 -60.74
CA LEU A 23 -31.71 74.07 -61.81
C LEU A 23 -30.47 73.76 -62.65
N VAL A 24 -29.64 74.74 -63.00
CA VAL A 24 -28.40 74.51 -63.76
C VAL A 24 -27.41 73.66 -62.96
N VAL A 25 -27.27 73.89 -61.64
CA VAL A 25 -26.44 73.07 -60.75
C VAL A 25 -27.00 71.66 -60.55
N MET A 26 -28.32 71.50 -60.59
CA MET A 26 -28.98 70.18 -60.54
C MET A 26 -28.99 69.45 -61.89
N LEU A 27 -28.94 70.19 -63.01
CA LEU A 27 -28.91 69.66 -64.37
C LEU A 27 -27.50 69.37 -64.89
N THR A 28 -26.46 69.84 -64.20
CA THR A 28 -25.11 69.31 -64.40
C THR A 28 -25.05 67.88 -63.84
N GLU A 29 -25.30 66.90 -64.71
CA GLU A 29 -25.26 65.44 -64.47
C GLU A 29 -24.06 64.99 -63.61
N ASP A 30 -22.94 65.69 -63.73
CA ASP A 30 -21.70 65.44 -62.99
C ASP A 30 -21.84 65.45 -61.46
N VAL A 31 -22.73 66.29 -60.88
CA VAL A 31 -22.90 66.39 -59.42
C VAL A 31 -23.74 65.22 -58.88
N SER A 32 -24.79 64.83 -59.60
CA SER A 32 -25.60 63.65 -59.27
C SER A 32 -24.82 62.35 -59.44
N ASP A 33 -23.99 62.25 -60.48
CA ASP A 33 -23.15 61.08 -60.73
C ASP A 33 -22.02 60.95 -59.72
N PHE A 34 -21.42 62.07 -59.28
CA PHE A 34 -20.42 62.08 -58.22
C PHE A 34 -20.97 61.63 -56.86
N GLN A 35 -22.17 62.09 -56.48
CA GLN A 35 -22.84 61.66 -55.24
C GLN A 35 -23.25 60.18 -55.30
N SER A 36 -23.77 59.74 -56.46
CA SER A 36 -24.12 58.33 -56.71
C SER A 36 -22.90 57.41 -56.64
N ALA A 37 -21.76 57.82 -57.21
CA ALA A 37 -20.50 57.07 -57.14
C ALA A 37 -19.96 56.96 -55.71
N THR A 38 -20.02 58.06 -54.94
CA THR A 38 -19.59 58.10 -53.53
C THR A 38 -20.45 57.21 -52.65
N PHE A 39 -21.77 57.20 -52.86
CA PHE A 39 -22.69 56.31 -52.15
C PHE A 39 -22.44 54.85 -52.49
N LYS A 40 -22.30 54.50 -53.78
CA LYS A 40 -21.98 53.11 -54.22
C LYS A 40 -20.67 52.59 -53.62
N ARG A 41 -19.63 53.44 -53.56
CA ARG A 41 -18.36 53.08 -52.92
C ARG A 41 -18.55 52.81 -51.43
N THR A 42 -19.25 53.70 -50.73
CA THR A 42 -19.52 53.56 -49.30
C THR A 42 -20.34 52.30 -49.01
N LEU A 43 -21.36 52.01 -49.82
CA LEU A 43 -22.18 50.79 -49.70
C LEU A 43 -21.31 49.54 -49.85
N LYS A 44 -20.45 49.49 -50.88
CA LYS A 44 -19.54 48.37 -51.11
C LYS A 44 -18.54 48.15 -49.98
N GLU A 45 -18.01 49.24 -49.39
CA GLU A 45 -17.14 49.16 -48.20
C GLU A 45 -17.90 48.62 -46.98
N LYS A 46 -19.17 49.00 -46.79
CA LYS A 46 -20.01 48.45 -45.73
C LYS A 46 -20.37 46.98 -45.96
N GLU A 47 -20.71 46.60 -47.19
CA GLU A 47 -20.95 45.19 -47.56
C GLU A 47 -19.70 44.33 -47.29
N PHE A 48 -18.52 44.78 -47.69
CA PHE A 48 -17.26 44.10 -47.40
C PHE A 48 -17.02 43.96 -45.89
N THR A 49 -17.30 45.02 -45.12
CA THR A 49 -17.18 44.99 -43.66
C THR A 49 -18.14 43.97 -43.03
N ILE A 50 -19.38 43.91 -43.50
CA ILE A 50 -20.38 42.94 -43.05
C ILE A 50 -19.92 41.51 -43.34
N SER A 51 -19.42 41.24 -44.55
CA SER A 51 -18.89 39.93 -44.92
C SER A 51 -17.71 39.52 -44.02
N LYS A 52 -16.78 40.44 -43.74
CA LYS A 52 -15.65 40.17 -42.83
C LYS A 52 -16.14 39.83 -41.42
N LEU A 53 -17.08 40.60 -40.87
CA LEU A 53 -17.66 40.35 -39.55
C LEU A 53 -18.42 39.02 -39.49
N GLN A 54 -19.11 38.62 -40.56
CA GLN A 54 -19.77 37.31 -40.65
C GLN A 54 -18.75 36.16 -40.61
N THR A 55 -17.63 36.28 -41.32
CA THR A 55 -16.54 35.29 -41.26
C THR A 55 -15.94 35.21 -39.86
N GLU A 56 -15.65 36.35 -39.23
CA GLU A 56 -15.12 36.39 -37.85
C GLU A 56 -16.09 35.76 -36.85
N LYS A 57 -17.38 36.04 -36.96
CA LYS A 57 -18.42 35.42 -36.14
C LYS A 57 -18.45 33.90 -36.30
N SER A 58 -18.44 33.41 -37.55
CA SER A 58 -18.41 31.96 -37.83
C SER A 58 -17.20 31.28 -37.21
N ASN A 59 -16.02 31.92 -37.30
CA ASN A 59 -14.80 31.42 -36.67
C ASN A 59 -14.91 31.38 -35.14
N LEU A 60 -15.47 32.42 -34.52
CA LEU A 60 -15.70 32.46 -33.07
C LEU A 60 -16.70 31.38 -32.63
N ASP A 61 -17.77 31.17 -33.37
CA ASP A 61 -18.75 30.10 -33.10
C ASP A 61 -18.10 28.71 -33.19
N SER A 62 -17.22 28.49 -34.16
CA SER A 62 -16.44 27.26 -34.29
C SER A 62 -15.48 27.05 -33.11
N ILE A 63 -14.73 28.08 -32.71
CA ILE A 63 -13.84 28.04 -31.55
C ILE A 63 -14.64 27.72 -30.28
N ASN A 64 -15.79 28.37 -30.08
CA ASN A 64 -16.65 28.14 -28.92
C ASN A 64 -17.18 26.70 -28.87
N ASN A 65 -17.57 26.13 -30.01
CA ASN A 65 -18.01 24.74 -30.07
C ASN A 65 -16.86 23.78 -29.73
N ASN A 66 -15.65 24.03 -30.24
CA ASN A 66 -14.49 23.23 -29.89
C ASN A 66 -14.16 23.30 -28.39
N LEU A 67 -14.24 24.50 -27.80
CA LEU A 67 -14.04 24.68 -26.35
C LEU A 67 -15.06 23.89 -25.52
N LYS A 68 -16.34 23.91 -25.90
CA LYS A 68 -17.39 23.11 -25.23
C LYS A 68 -17.11 21.62 -25.32
N ILE A 69 -16.67 21.13 -26.47
CA ILE A 69 -16.31 19.72 -26.64
C ILE A 69 -15.11 19.37 -25.74
N SER A 70 -14.07 20.21 -25.72
CA SER A 70 -12.91 20.01 -24.84
C SER A 70 -13.29 20.02 -23.37
N GLU A 71 -14.20 20.89 -22.94
CA GLU A 71 -14.72 20.93 -21.56
C GLU A 71 -15.44 19.62 -21.20
N ILE A 72 -16.29 19.09 -22.08
CA ILE A 72 -16.96 17.80 -21.88
C ILE A 72 -15.92 16.67 -21.78
N THR A 73 -14.91 16.65 -22.65
CA THR A 73 -13.85 15.64 -22.61
C THR A 73 -13.07 15.70 -21.31
N LEU A 74 -12.64 16.89 -20.89
CA LEU A 74 -11.90 17.08 -19.64
C LEU A 74 -12.72 16.67 -18.42
N ASN A 75 -14.00 17.01 -18.37
CA ASN A 75 -14.89 16.60 -17.28
C ASN A 75 -15.06 15.07 -17.22
N SER A 76 -15.14 14.40 -18.37
CA SER A 76 -15.16 12.93 -18.44
C SER A 76 -13.87 12.32 -17.91
N GLU A 77 -12.70 12.89 -18.27
CA GLU A 77 -11.41 12.43 -17.77
C GLU A 77 -11.26 12.64 -16.26
N ILE A 78 -11.70 13.78 -15.73
CA ILE A 78 -11.74 14.06 -14.29
C ILE A 78 -12.57 13.00 -13.56
N ASN A 79 -13.79 12.73 -14.02
CA ASN A 79 -14.65 11.71 -13.41
C ASN A 79 -13.98 10.32 -13.42
N SER A 80 -13.34 9.95 -14.54
CA SER A 80 -12.61 8.67 -14.62
C SER A 80 -11.42 8.60 -13.66
N LEU A 81 -10.71 9.71 -13.46
CA LEU A 81 -9.62 9.78 -12.50
C LEU A 81 -10.13 9.69 -11.06
N ASP A 82 -11.23 10.35 -10.73
CA ASP A 82 -11.85 10.29 -9.41
C ASP A 82 -12.29 8.87 -9.05
N GLU A 83 -12.89 8.14 -9.99
CA GLU A 83 -13.24 6.72 -9.82
C GLU A 83 -12.00 5.85 -9.52
N LYS A 84 -10.89 6.10 -10.23
CA LYS A 84 -9.61 5.39 -9.98
C LYS A 84 -9.04 5.72 -8.60
N VAL A 85 -9.13 6.99 -8.18
CA VAL A 85 -8.68 7.45 -6.86
C VAL A 85 -9.47 6.75 -5.76
N GLU A 86 -10.80 6.68 -5.87
CA GLU A 86 -11.64 5.98 -4.89
C GLU A 86 -11.31 4.48 -4.83
N LYS A 87 -11.09 3.84 -5.98
CA LYS A 87 -10.65 2.45 -6.02
C LYS A 87 -9.32 2.25 -5.29
N PHE A 88 -8.33 3.12 -5.53
CA PHE A 88 -7.05 3.04 -4.85
C PHE A 88 -7.16 3.26 -3.34
N LYS A 89 -8.05 4.15 -2.86
CA LYS A 89 -8.29 4.32 -1.42
C LYS A 89 -8.80 3.04 -0.77
N VAL A 90 -9.73 2.34 -1.43
CA VAL A 90 -10.25 1.05 -0.95
C VAL A 90 -9.15 -0.01 -0.94
N ASP A 91 -8.37 -0.12 -2.02
CA ASP A 91 -7.26 -1.07 -2.12
C ASP A 91 -6.18 -0.83 -1.04
N ILE A 92 -5.80 0.44 -0.80
CA ILE A 92 -4.84 0.81 0.25
C ILE A 92 -5.35 0.41 1.63
N SER A 93 -6.61 0.72 1.93
CA SER A 93 -7.22 0.39 3.23
C SER A 93 -7.20 -1.13 3.49
N SER A 94 -7.50 -1.93 2.46
CA SER A 94 -7.42 -3.39 2.51
C SER A 94 -5.99 -3.89 2.75
N GLN A 95 -4.99 -3.29 2.09
CA GLN A 95 -3.58 -3.63 2.29
C GLN A 95 -3.10 -3.29 3.70
N GLU A 96 -3.49 -2.15 4.26
CA GLU A 96 -3.18 -1.77 5.64
C GLU A 96 -3.74 -2.77 6.66
N GLU A 97 -4.98 -3.22 6.47
CA GLU A 97 -5.58 -4.24 7.33
C GLU A 97 -4.85 -5.58 7.23
N ASN A 98 -4.48 -5.99 6.02
CA ASN A 98 -3.71 -7.23 5.80
C ASN A 98 -2.32 -7.15 6.44
N TYR A 99 -1.64 -6.01 6.33
CA TYR A 99 -0.34 -5.79 6.97
C TYR A 99 -0.46 -5.87 8.50
N LYS A 100 -1.51 -5.28 9.09
CA LYS A 100 -1.77 -5.35 10.52
C LYS A 100 -1.97 -6.79 11.00
N LYS A 101 -2.80 -7.58 10.29
CA LYS A 101 -3.02 -9.01 10.58
C LYS A 101 -1.72 -9.81 10.50
N LEU A 102 -0.89 -9.55 9.50
CA LEU A 102 0.40 -10.23 9.33
C LEU A 102 1.36 -9.90 10.47
N ASN A 103 1.43 -8.64 10.88
CA ASN A 103 2.28 -8.19 11.97
C ASN A 103 1.85 -8.81 13.31
N ASP A 104 0.55 -8.86 13.60
CA ASP A 104 0.01 -9.52 14.79
C ASP A 104 0.36 -11.02 14.80
N MET A 105 0.26 -11.69 13.66
CA MET A 105 0.64 -13.10 13.53
C MET A 105 2.15 -13.31 13.74
N TYR A 106 2.98 -12.42 13.21
CA TYR A 106 4.44 -12.44 13.43
C TYR A 106 4.79 -12.31 14.92
N LEU A 107 4.17 -11.37 15.63
CA LEU A 107 4.36 -11.18 17.07
C LEU A 107 3.98 -12.43 17.88
N ILE A 108 2.87 -13.09 17.52
CA ILE A 108 2.45 -14.34 18.16
C ILE A 108 3.48 -15.44 17.96
N LEU A 109 4.00 -15.60 16.73
CA LEU A 109 4.98 -16.63 16.42
C LEU A 109 6.30 -16.39 17.15
N LYS A 110 6.80 -15.15 17.12
CA LYS A 110 8.02 -14.76 17.84
C LYS A 110 7.92 -15.06 19.33
N ASN A 111 6.82 -14.66 19.97
CA ASN A 111 6.58 -14.94 21.39
C ASN A 111 6.51 -16.45 21.71
N LYS A 112 5.98 -17.27 20.79
CA LYS A 112 5.97 -18.74 20.95
C LYS A 112 7.37 -19.31 20.88
N ASP A 113 8.20 -18.84 19.97
CA ASP A 113 9.57 -19.34 19.80
C ASP A 113 10.48 -18.89 20.95
N ASP A 114 10.32 -17.66 21.43
CA ASP A 114 11.02 -17.17 22.64
C ASP A 114 10.66 -18.02 23.87
N LYS A 115 9.39 -18.40 24.03
CA LYS A 115 8.96 -19.32 25.10
C LYS A 115 9.58 -20.71 24.97
N LYS A 116 9.64 -21.26 23.76
CA LYS A 116 10.28 -22.57 23.50
C LYS A 116 11.77 -22.52 23.82
N LEU A 117 12.47 -21.46 23.41
CA LEU A 117 13.89 -21.25 23.71
C LEU A 117 14.13 -21.15 25.21
N ALA A 118 13.33 -20.37 25.93
CA ALA A 118 13.41 -20.27 27.38
C ALA A 118 13.15 -21.62 28.08
N GLN A 119 12.15 -22.39 27.62
CA GLN A 119 11.86 -23.71 28.15
C GLN A 119 13.02 -24.69 27.92
N LYS A 120 13.60 -24.70 26.72
CA LYS A 120 14.75 -25.54 26.40
C LYS A 120 15.97 -25.19 27.28
N ALA A 121 16.28 -23.92 27.43
CA ALA A 121 17.39 -23.47 28.29
C ALA A 121 17.17 -23.86 29.77
N ASN A 122 15.94 -23.79 30.26
CA ASN A 122 15.60 -24.22 31.62
C ASN A 122 15.74 -25.74 31.81
N LEU A 123 15.33 -26.53 30.82
CA LEU A 123 15.50 -27.99 30.85
C LEU A 123 16.97 -28.40 30.80
N GLU A 124 17.79 -27.73 29.98
CA GLU A 124 19.24 -27.97 29.91
C GLU A 124 19.94 -27.63 31.23
N LYS A 125 19.59 -26.51 31.87
CA LYS A 125 20.10 -26.16 33.21
C LYS A 125 19.73 -27.21 34.25
N LYS A 126 18.48 -27.68 34.26
CA LYS A 126 18.02 -28.75 35.16
C LYS A 126 18.75 -30.07 34.89
N GLU A 127 18.94 -30.46 33.62
CA GLU A 127 19.66 -31.70 33.29
C GLU A 127 21.13 -31.61 33.67
N LYS A 128 21.78 -30.45 33.49
CA LYS A 128 23.15 -30.22 33.96
C LYS A 128 23.27 -30.39 35.47
N GLY A 129 22.34 -29.81 36.24
CA GLY A 129 22.31 -30.01 37.70
C GLY A 129 22.14 -31.48 38.11
N ARG A 130 21.20 -32.19 37.48
CA ARG A 130 21.00 -33.64 37.70
C ARG A 130 22.23 -34.45 37.31
N GLU A 131 22.92 -34.07 36.24
CA GLU A 131 24.15 -34.72 35.77
C GLU A 131 25.31 -34.54 36.76
N ASP A 132 25.48 -33.33 37.31
CA ASP A 132 26.51 -33.05 38.32
C ASP A 132 26.22 -33.82 39.63
N GLU A 133 24.96 -33.91 40.04
CA GLU A 133 24.53 -34.73 41.19
C GLU A 133 24.82 -36.22 40.96
N ARG A 134 24.49 -36.75 39.76
CA ARG A 134 24.80 -38.14 39.40
C ARG A 134 26.29 -38.45 39.43
N LYS A 135 27.14 -37.53 38.97
CA LYS A 135 28.60 -37.66 39.05
C LYS A 135 29.10 -37.65 40.49
N LYS A 136 28.49 -36.84 41.37
CA LYS A 136 28.83 -36.82 42.80
C LYS A 136 28.46 -38.13 43.47
N LEU A 137 27.22 -38.60 43.27
CA LEU A 137 26.75 -39.89 43.78
C LEU A 137 27.61 -41.06 43.28
N ALA A 138 28.02 -41.04 42.01
CA ALA A 138 28.91 -42.06 41.46
C ALA A 138 30.25 -42.14 42.21
N LYS A 139 30.86 -40.99 42.51
CA LYS A 139 32.10 -40.92 43.31
C LYS A 139 31.90 -41.40 44.74
N GLU A 140 30.77 -41.05 45.36
CA GLU A 140 30.42 -41.53 46.70
C GLU A 140 30.27 -43.06 46.70
N PHE A 141 29.54 -43.62 45.73
CA PHE A 141 29.34 -45.07 45.61
C PHE A 141 30.64 -45.82 45.32
N ASP A 142 31.58 -45.24 44.56
CA ASP A 142 32.90 -45.85 44.34
C ASP A 142 33.67 -46.11 45.65
N SER A 143 33.36 -45.36 46.71
CA SER A 143 33.97 -45.49 48.04
C SER A 143 33.17 -46.33 49.04
N MET A 144 31.94 -46.73 48.69
CA MET A 144 31.02 -47.41 49.61
C MET A 144 30.95 -48.92 49.37
N LYS A 145 30.49 -49.65 50.39
CA LYS A 145 30.15 -51.07 50.30
C LYS A 145 28.68 -51.28 49.98
N SER A 146 28.36 -52.40 49.33
CA SER A 146 27.01 -52.75 48.87
C SER A 146 25.90 -52.58 49.92
N LYS A 147 26.17 -52.93 51.19
CA LYS A 147 25.22 -52.77 52.31
C LYS A 147 24.81 -51.30 52.56
N ALA A 148 25.73 -50.35 52.37
CA ALA A 148 25.48 -48.93 52.55
C ALA A 148 24.83 -48.29 51.32
N ILE A 149 25.14 -48.79 50.12
CA ILE A 149 24.55 -48.32 48.86
C ILE A 149 23.07 -48.73 48.77
N LYS A 150 22.72 -49.95 49.21
CA LYS A 150 21.38 -50.55 49.08
C LYS A 150 20.21 -49.66 49.55
N PRO A 151 20.23 -49.01 50.73
CA PRO A 151 19.14 -48.11 51.13
C PRO A 151 19.04 -46.83 50.29
N ILE A 152 20.15 -46.37 49.69
CA ILE A 152 20.20 -45.12 48.91
C ILE A 152 19.61 -45.35 47.52
N ILE A 153 20.01 -46.44 46.85
CA ILE A 153 19.55 -46.76 45.48
C ILE A 153 18.06 -47.05 45.39
N LYS A 154 17.41 -47.45 46.49
CA LYS A 154 15.95 -47.67 46.57
C LYS A 154 15.13 -46.43 46.24
N ASN A 155 15.71 -45.24 46.39
CA ASN A 155 15.04 -43.97 46.13
C ASN A 155 15.18 -43.49 44.68
N TYR A 156 15.86 -44.26 43.82
CA TYR A 156 16.11 -43.91 42.42
C TYR A 156 15.50 -44.95 41.48
N ASP A 157 15.04 -44.50 40.32
CA ASP A 157 14.55 -45.38 39.26
C ASP A 157 15.71 -46.02 38.47
N SER A 158 15.45 -47.16 37.84
CA SER A 158 16.41 -47.88 36.99
C SER A 158 17.16 -46.97 36.00
N SER A 159 16.49 -45.96 35.43
CA SER A 159 17.09 -45.01 34.47
C SER A 159 18.11 -44.09 35.14
N THR A 160 17.81 -43.55 36.33
CA THR A 160 18.75 -42.71 37.07
C THR A 160 19.93 -43.52 37.58
N ILE A 161 19.68 -44.73 38.11
CA ILE A 161 20.74 -45.66 38.53
C ILE A 161 21.67 -45.97 37.35
N MET A 162 21.13 -46.15 36.13
CA MET A 162 21.94 -46.37 34.92
C MET A 162 22.89 -45.21 34.63
N LYS A 163 22.37 -43.99 34.71
CA LYS A 163 23.16 -42.78 34.46
C LYS A 163 24.24 -42.62 35.53
N ILE A 164 23.95 -42.90 36.79
CA ILE A 164 24.96 -42.94 37.88
C ILE A 164 26.03 -44.00 37.57
N TYR A 165 25.62 -45.23 37.23
CA TYR A 165 26.50 -46.35 36.89
C TYR A 165 27.48 -46.01 35.75
N LYS A 166 27.07 -45.20 34.76
CA LYS A 166 27.94 -44.73 33.67
C LYS A 166 29.11 -43.88 34.16
N HIS A 167 28.97 -43.16 35.27
CA HIS A 167 30.01 -42.31 35.84
C HIS A 167 30.87 -43.01 36.91
N MET A 168 30.47 -44.19 37.37
CA MET A 168 31.20 -44.95 38.39
C MET A 168 32.44 -45.65 37.82
N LYS A 169 33.52 -45.67 38.60
CA LYS A 169 34.73 -46.43 38.29
C LYS A 169 34.64 -47.86 38.80
N ILE A 170 34.02 -48.09 39.96
CA ILE A 170 33.98 -49.39 40.67
C ILE A 170 32.53 -49.88 40.74
N LYS A 171 32.17 -50.74 39.77
CA LYS A 171 30.78 -51.14 39.52
C LYS A 171 30.27 -52.30 40.37
N LYS A 172 31.17 -53.10 40.94
CA LYS A 172 30.84 -54.36 41.63
C LYS A 172 29.94 -54.17 42.85
N GLU A 173 30.16 -53.10 43.63
CA GLU A 173 29.44 -52.86 44.88
C GLU A 173 28.01 -52.38 44.61
N LEU A 174 27.82 -51.57 43.55
CA LEU A 174 26.49 -51.16 43.08
C LEU A 174 25.69 -52.37 42.55
N ILE A 175 26.31 -53.23 41.74
CA ILE A 175 25.71 -54.49 41.25
C ILE A 175 25.27 -55.38 42.43
N ALA A 176 26.13 -55.53 43.44
CA ALA A 176 25.80 -56.31 44.64
C ALA A 176 24.73 -55.65 45.52
N ALA A 177 24.65 -54.32 45.56
CA ALA A 177 23.61 -53.59 46.29
C ALA A 177 22.22 -53.78 45.66
N MET A 178 22.18 -53.90 44.34
CA MET A 178 20.95 -54.14 43.58
C MET A 178 20.37 -55.55 43.80
N ALA A 179 21.19 -56.53 44.22
CA ALA A 179 20.80 -57.94 44.42
C ALA A 179 19.51 -58.09 45.25
N GLY A 180 18.44 -58.54 44.59
CA GLY A 180 17.10 -58.79 45.16
C GLY A 180 16.06 -57.70 44.90
N HIS A 181 16.24 -56.81 43.93
CA HIS A 181 15.21 -55.86 43.47
C HIS A 181 14.55 -56.33 42.16
N ASP A 182 13.23 -56.21 41.99
CA ASP A 182 12.55 -56.49 40.70
C ASP A 182 13.06 -55.58 39.56
N GLU A 183 13.52 -54.38 39.92
CA GLU A 183 14.21 -53.43 39.04
C GLU A 183 15.57 -53.97 38.52
N GLU A 184 16.15 -55.01 39.12
CA GLU A 184 17.41 -55.61 38.64
C GLU A 184 17.28 -56.15 37.23
N GLN A 185 16.17 -56.80 36.88
CA GLN A 185 15.99 -57.33 35.53
C GLN A 185 15.97 -56.21 34.48
N LYS A 186 15.33 -55.08 34.79
CA LYS A 186 15.34 -53.88 33.94
C LYS A 186 16.73 -53.24 33.92
N PHE A 187 17.40 -53.15 35.06
CA PHE A 187 18.73 -52.57 35.15
C PHE A 187 19.77 -53.41 34.39
N TYR A 188 19.85 -54.73 34.58
CA TYR A 188 20.81 -55.58 33.86
C TYR A 188 20.56 -55.65 32.36
N SER A 189 19.29 -55.66 31.95
CA SER A 189 18.95 -55.60 30.52
C SER A 189 19.34 -54.26 29.90
N LEU A 190 19.11 -53.14 30.59
CA LEU A 190 19.50 -51.79 30.14
C LEU A 190 21.02 -51.50 30.27
N ALA A 191 21.72 -52.08 31.26
CA ALA A 191 23.13 -51.81 31.54
C ALA A 191 24.08 -52.66 30.68
N PHE A 192 23.65 -53.89 30.36
CA PHE A 192 24.51 -54.91 29.77
C PHE A 192 23.93 -55.53 28.49
N GLY A 193 22.79 -55.05 27.97
CA GLY A 193 22.20 -55.61 26.75
C GLY A 193 21.70 -57.05 26.90
N ALA A 194 21.29 -57.43 28.12
CA ALA A 194 20.76 -58.73 28.54
C ALA A 194 21.69 -59.97 28.39
N ARG A 195 22.23 -60.43 29.52
CA ARG A 195 21.95 -61.74 30.15
C ARG A 195 22.51 -61.75 31.58
N LYS A 196 21.75 -62.34 32.51
CA LYS A 196 22.06 -62.51 33.94
C LYS A 196 23.51 -63.02 34.13
N PRO A 197 24.28 -62.54 35.12
CA PRO A 197 25.38 -63.36 35.62
C PRO A 197 24.76 -64.60 36.27
N MET A 198 25.07 -65.80 35.73
CA MET A 198 24.60 -67.05 36.33
C MET A 198 25.15 -67.12 37.76
N ALA A 199 24.24 -67.22 38.73
CA ALA A 199 24.63 -67.59 40.08
C ALA A 199 25.26 -68.98 39.98
N LYS A 200 26.57 -69.08 40.27
CA LYS A 200 27.18 -70.37 40.54
C LYS A 200 26.46 -70.92 41.76
N GLN A 201 25.67 -71.97 41.56
CA GLN A 201 25.23 -72.83 42.65
C GLN A 201 26.50 -73.30 43.35
N ALA A 202 26.68 -72.87 44.59
CA ALA A 202 27.61 -73.52 45.49
C ALA A 202 27.08 -74.94 45.69
N GLY A 203 27.83 -75.92 45.20
CA GLY A 203 27.53 -77.31 45.45
C GLY A 203 27.58 -77.58 46.95
N ASN A 204 26.52 -78.21 47.43
CA ASN A 204 26.52 -79.21 48.48
C ASN A 204 25.34 -80.15 48.19
#